data_AF-A0A943ZWP0-F1
#
_entry.id   AF-A0A943ZWP0-F1
#
_cell.length_a   1.000
_cell.length_b   1.000
_cell.length_c   1.000
_cell.angle_alpha   90.00
_cell.angle_beta   90.00
_cell.angle_gamma   90.00
#
_symmetry.space_group_name_H-M   'P 1'
#
loop_
_entity.id
_entity.type
_entity.pdbx_description
1 polymer ?
#
loop_
_entity_poly.entity_id
_entity_poly.type
_entity_poly.pdbx_seq_one_letter_code
_entity_poly.pdbx_strand_id
1 'polypeptide(L)' 'MTECMRWLYDHYILPQIEGRPMDDGDASRAALFWDARAVLAFYAVQGFRLGVRTGLALGRELEG' A
#
# COMPACT_ATOMS: atom_id res chain seq x y z
N MET A 1 8.30 5.04 11.26
CA MET A 1 8.58 3.83 10.47
C MET A 1 9.95 3.30 10.86
N THR A 2 10.11 1.99 10.98
CA THR A 2 11.45 1.38 11.04
C THR A 2 12.04 1.32 9.63
N GLU A 3 13.37 1.13 9.51
CA GLU A 3 14.04 1.01 8.20
C GLU A 3 13.45 -0.14 7.36
N CYS A 4 13.18 -1.28 8.00
CA CYS A 4 12.50 -2.40 7.36
C CYS A 4 11.11 -2.05 6.82
N MET A 5 10.29 -1.29 7.58
CA MET A 5 8.97 -0.85 7.09
C MET A 5 9.09 0.10 5.91
N ARG A 6 10.10 0.98 5.92
CA ARG A 6 10.35 1.92 4.83
C ARG A 6 10.75 1.18 3.56
N TRP A 7 11.70 0.25 3.68
CA TRP A 7 12.11 -0.62 2.57
C TRP A 7 10.94 -1.43 2.01
N LEU A 8 10.11 -2.02 2.87
CA LEU A 8 8.92 -2.76 2.44
C LEU A 8 7.93 -1.86 1.68
N TYR A 9 7.70 -0.64 2.19
CA TYR A 9 6.82 0.31 1.52
C TYR A 9 7.34 0.70 0.14
N ASP A 10 8.62 1.09 0.04
CA ASP A 10 9.23 1.58 -1.20
C ASP A 10 9.33 0.49 -2.29
N HIS A 11 9.59 -0.76 -1.91
CA HIS A 11 9.87 -1.83 -2.88
C HIS A 11 8.69 -2.75 -3.20
N TYR A 12 7.70 -2.89 -2.30
CA TYR A 12 6.60 -3.86 -2.49
C TYR A 12 5.22 -3.23 -2.49
N ILE A 13 5.01 -2.14 -1.74
CA ILE A 13 3.67 -1.56 -1.56
C ILE A 13 3.45 -0.41 -2.54
N LEU A 14 4.40 0.52 -2.63
CA LEU A 14 4.31 1.70 -3.49
C LEU A 14 4.13 1.35 -4.98
N PRO A 15 4.88 0.39 -5.56
CA PRO A 15 4.70 0.01 -6.97
C PRO A 15 3.30 -0.53 -7.29
N GLN A 16 2.66 -1.17 -6.31
CA GLN A 16 1.31 -1.73 -6.46
C GLN A 16 0.22 -0.65 -6.36
N ILE A 17 0.51 0.47 -5.70
CA ILE A 17 -0.38 1.64 -5.62
C ILE A 17 -0.26 2.44 -6.91
N GLU A 18 0.96 2.70 -7.39
CA GLU A 18 1.22 3.49 -8.60
C GLU A 18 0.87 2.75 -9.89
N GLY A 19 0.96 1.41 -9.91
CA GLY A 19 0.63 0.59 -11.08
C GLY A 19 -0.87 0.43 -11.35
N ARG A 20 -1.75 0.94 -10.48
CA ARG A 20 -3.20 0.88 -10.71
C ARG A 20 -3.67 2.03 -11.61
N PRO A 21 -4.59 1.78 -12.55
CA PRO A 21 -5.20 2.86 -13.33
C PRO A 21 -5.90 3.81 -12.37
N MET A 22 -5.55 5.09 -12.47
CA MET A 22 -6.00 6.16 -11.59
C MET A 22 -7.46 6.49 -11.93
N ASP A 23 -8.38 6.30 -10.99
CA ASP A 23 -9.78 6.73 -11.12
C ASP A 23 -9.91 8.24 -10.74
N ASP A 24 -11.01 8.88 -11.08
CA ASP A 24 -11.26 10.31 -10.77
C ASP A 24 -11.18 10.59 -9.25
N GLY A 25 -11.49 9.58 -8.41
CA GLY A 25 -11.30 9.63 -6.97
C GLY A 25 -9.84 9.59 -6.50
N ASP A 26 -8.93 9.04 -7.31
CA ASP A 26 -7.50 8.95 -7.00
C ASP A 26 -6.77 10.27 -7.21
N ALA A 27 -7.23 11.15 -8.11
CA ALA A 27 -6.64 12.48 -8.29
C ALA A 27 -6.75 13.34 -7.01
N SER A 28 -7.89 13.29 -6.33
CA SER A 28 -8.09 13.97 -5.04
C SER A 28 -7.26 13.35 -3.92
N ARG A 29 -7.10 12.01 -3.93
CA ARG A 29 -6.25 11.29 -2.97
C ARG A 29 -4.77 11.54 -3.21
N ALA A 30 -4.35 11.72 -4.46
CA ALA A 30 -2.98 12.05 -4.86
C ALA A 30 -2.55 13.43 -4.34
N ALA A 31 -3.46 14.41 -4.37
CA ALA A 31 -3.23 15.73 -3.77
C ALA A 31 -3.04 15.65 -2.25
N LEU A 32 -3.86 14.84 -1.56
CA LEU A 32 -3.67 14.56 -0.13
C LEU A 32 -2.38 13.75 0.16
N PHE A 33 -1.92 12.97 -0.81
CA PHE A 33 -0.81 12.03 -0.67
C PHE A 33 0.51 12.74 -0.39
N TRP A 34 0.73 13.93 -0.94
CA TRP A 34 1.97 14.67 -0.75
C TRP A 34 2.14 15.09 0.71
N ASP A 35 1.10 15.65 1.32
CA ASP A 35 1.14 16.15 2.70
C ASP A 35 1.03 15.01 3.73
N ALA A 36 0.36 13.92 3.40
CA ALA A 36 0.12 12.80 4.31
C ALA A 36 1.02 11.57 4.05
N ARG A 37 2.05 11.69 3.20
CA ARG A 37 2.85 10.54 2.70
C ARG A 37 3.38 9.62 3.80
N ALA A 38 3.90 10.20 4.89
CA ALA A 38 4.44 9.42 6.00
C ALA A 38 3.35 8.63 6.76
N VAL A 39 2.16 9.23 6.90
CA VAL A 39 1.00 8.62 7.55
C VAL A 39 0.44 7.50 6.69
N LEU A 40 0.27 7.77 5.38
CA LEU A 40 -0.17 6.79 4.40
C LEU A 40 0.80 5.60 4.30
N ALA A 41 2.11 5.83 4.28
CA ALA A 41 3.12 4.78 4.28
C ALA A 41 3.03 3.91 5.54
N PHE A 42 2.83 4.52 6.71
CA PHE A 42 2.62 3.78 7.95
C PHE A 42 1.39 2.87 7.87
N TYR A 43 0.23 3.40 7.47
CA TYR A 43 -1.00 2.60 7.39
C TYR A 43 -0.96 1.54 6.29
N ALA A 44 -0.32 1.82 5.15
CA ALA A 44 -0.20 0.85 4.06
C ALA A 44 0.64 -0.37 4.47
N VAL A 45 1.75 -0.17 5.19
CA VAL A 45 2.55 -1.28 5.74
C VAL A 45 1.75 -2.09 6.77
N GLN A 46 0.97 -1.43 7.63
CA GLN A 46 0.18 -2.13 8.64
C GLN A 46 -0.98 -2.91 8.01
N GLY A 47 -1.63 -2.35 6.98
CA GLY A 47 -2.64 -3.04 6.18
C GLY A 47 -2.06 -4.25 5.44
N PHE A 48 -0.87 -4.13 4.86
CA PHE A 48 -0.15 -5.24 4.23
C PHE A 48 0.15 -6.36 5.24
N ARG A 49 0.72 -6.03 6.41
CA ARG A 49 1.01 -7.01 7.47
C ARG A 49 -0.26 -7.69 7.98
N LEU A 50 -1.35 -6.94 8.10
CA LEU A 50 -2.65 -7.48 8.48
C LEU A 50 -3.16 -8.47 7.42
N GLY A 51 -3.12 -8.09 6.14
CA GLY A 51 -3.53 -8.94 5.02
C GLY A 51 -2.71 -10.23 4.91
N VAL A 52 -1.40 -10.18 5.18
CA VAL A 52 -0.56 -11.38 5.28
C VAL A 52 -0.98 -12.25 6.46
N ARG A 53 -1.21 -11.64 7.63
CA ARG A 53 -1.57 -12.38 8.85
C ARG A 53 -2.94 -13.05 8.76
N THR A 54 -3.88 -12.47 8.02
CA THR A 54 -5.25 -12.99 7.87
C THR A 54 -5.44 -13.83 6.61
N GLY A 55 -4.42 -13.97 5.76
CA GLY A 55 -4.53 -14.67 4.47
C GLY A 55 -5.31 -13.91 3.39
N LEU A 56 -5.90 -12.75 3.74
CA LEU A 56 -6.63 -11.89 2.80
C LEU A 56 -5.76 -11.39 1.64
N ALA A 57 -4.44 -11.26 1.86
CA ALA A 57 -3.51 -10.85 0.81
C ALA A 57 -3.24 -11.94 -0.25
N LEU A 58 -3.52 -13.21 0.05
CA LEU A 58 -3.17 -14.36 -0.81
C LEU A 58 -4.40 -15.05 -1.42
N GLY A 59 -5.61 -14.71 -0.96
CA GLY A 59 -6.83 -15.49 -1.23
C GLY A 59 -7.31 -15.54 -2.68
N ARG A 60 -6.80 -14.71 -3.60
CA ARG A 60 -7.16 -14.76 -5.03
C ARG A 60 -6.05 -15.25 -5.97
N GLU A 61 -4.79 -15.29 -5.53
CA GLU A 61 -3.69 -15.84 -6.35
C GLU A 61 -3.50 -17.35 -6.15
N LEU A 62 -4.08 -17.93 -5.10
CA LEU A 62 -3.98 -19.37 -4.77
C LEU A 62 -5.17 -20.21 -5.25
N GLU A 63 -6.18 -19.61 -5.86
CA GLU A 63 -7.33 -20.32 -6.46
C GLU A 63 -7.12 -20.69 -7.94
N GLY A 64 -5.87 -20.62 -8.42
CA GLY A 64 -5.45 -21.04 -9.77
C GLY A 64 -4.94 -22.47 -9.82
#